data_AF-A0A212DYE5-F1
#
_entry.id   AF-A0A212DYE5-F1
#
_cell.length_a   1.000
_cell.length_b   1.000
_cell.length_c   1.000
_cell.angle_alpha   90.00
_cell.angle_beta   90.00
_cell.angle_gamma   90.00
#
_symmetry.space_group_name_H-M   'P 1'
#
loop_
_entity.id
_entity.type
_entity.pdbx_description
1 polymer ?
#
loop_
_entity_poly.entity_id
_entity_poly.type
_entity_poly.pdbx_seq_one_letter_code
_entity_poly.pdbx_strand_id
1 'polypeptide(L)'
;MEIKREEIIIPICSGGYGSEAEVFIQVRNVFPGIGGKYKTNQVLTTAIRKEYNSFSGAGHRMFLKHLIIKKMDDYFCRLQKYLYPHITRPLGSVSNGDEQSYLYEWIDGRDGFPWEYVNLSGNIDRIILAEFNEFIMAFDVIGIKMGCDKDITNADDGRMSQNIVHELYYPYDLNLNLRWKRIDFGDRSIGIDYEKLAKFLNDESRHLQEALTVRRFSLLIIACQYLSSFGKISEKDKGKLEELTSEYRESTLRHAMAQIINPRNDHHDIHISDTCEYL
;
A
#
# COMPACT_ATOMS: atom_id res chain seq x y z
N MET A 1 23.00 -7.38 30.08
CA MET A 1 21.98 -8.44 30.11
C MET A 1 20.92 -8.06 29.10
N GLU A 2 21.00 -8.63 27.90
CA GLU A 2 20.09 -8.30 26.80
C GLU A 2 18.73 -8.95 27.11
N ILE A 3 17.70 -8.15 27.36
CA ILE A 3 16.35 -8.67 27.55
C ILE A 3 15.95 -9.27 26.20
N LYS A 4 16.00 -10.60 26.07
CA LYS A 4 15.36 -11.33 24.97
C LYS A 4 13.86 -11.06 25.07
N ARG A 5 13.40 -9.98 24.46
CA ARG A 5 11.97 -9.66 24.36
C ARG A 5 11.32 -10.77 23.54
N GLU A 6 10.12 -11.20 23.91
CA GLU A 6 9.43 -12.29 23.21
C GLU A 6 9.00 -11.86 21.79
N GLU A 7 8.87 -12.85 20.90
CA GLU A 7 8.26 -12.65 19.59
C GLU A 7 6.75 -12.68 19.75
N ILE A 8 6.08 -11.63 19.28
CA ILE A 8 4.65 -11.46 19.42
C ILE A 8 4.05 -11.49 18.01
N ILE A 9 3.17 -12.46 17.78
CA ILE A 9 2.28 -12.55 16.63
C ILE A 9 0.95 -13.06 17.16
N ILE A 10 0.00 -12.14 17.36
CA ILE A 10 -1.30 -12.43 17.94
C ILE A 10 -2.36 -12.16 16.86
N PRO A 11 -3.08 -13.18 16.35
CA PRO A 11 -4.23 -12.96 15.50
C PRO A 11 -5.35 -12.28 16.28
N ILE A 12 -5.96 -11.26 15.70
CA ILE A 12 -7.11 -10.55 16.28
C ILE A 12 -8.40 -11.15 15.71
N CYS A 13 -8.57 -11.07 14.39
CA CYS A 13 -9.74 -11.53 13.66
C CYS A 13 -9.44 -11.69 12.16
N SER A 14 -10.42 -12.20 11.40
CA SER A 14 -10.41 -12.10 9.95
C SER A 14 -10.69 -10.66 9.53
N GLY A 15 -9.88 -10.15 8.60
CA GLY A 15 -10.03 -8.82 7.99
C GLY A 15 -10.81 -8.86 6.67
N GLY A 16 -11.23 -10.03 6.21
CA GLY A 16 -11.95 -10.21 4.94
C GLY A 16 -11.50 -11.47 4.20
N TYR A 17 -12.30 -11.91 3.23
CA TYR A 17 -11.95 -12.99 2.32
C TYR A 17 -12.43 -12.66 0.91
N GLY A 18 -11.68 -13.13 -0.09
CA GLY A 18 -12.04 -13.01 -1.50
C GLY A 18 -11.83 -14.32 -2.23
N SER A 19 -11.94 -14.32 -3.55
CA SER A 19 -11.70 -15.53 -4.36
C SER A 19 -10.23 -15.96 -4.43
N GLU A 20 -9.30 -15.05 -4.11
CA GLU A 20 -7.86 -15.26 -4.27
C GLU A 20 -7.13 -15.47 -2.93
N ALA A 21 -7.64 -14.86 -1.86
CA ALA A 21 -6.94 -14.79 -0.59
C ALA A 21 -7.88 -14.57 0.60
N GLU A 22 -7.32 -14.79 1.78
CA GLU A 22 -7.90 -14.39 3.05
C GLU A 22 -7.00 -13.36 3.73
N VAL A 23 -7.61 -12.33 4.33
CA VAL A 23 -6.90 -11.31 5.10
C VAL A 23 -7.13 -11.56 6.58
N PHE A 24 -6.06 -11.53 7.37
CA PHE A 24 -6.12 -11.59 8.83
C PHE A 24 -5.52 -10.33 9.43
N ILE A 25 -6.10 -9.87 10.53
CA ILE A 25 -5.57 -8.78 11.33
C ILE A 25 -4.73 -9.38 12.46
N GLN A 26 -3.51 -8.86 12.62
CA GLN A 26 -2.55 -9.33 13.62
C GLN A 26 -1.90 -8.17 14.36
N VAL A 27 -1.74 -8.32 15.67
CA VAL A 27 -0.79 -7.52 16.46
C VAL A 27 0.54 -8.24 16.45
N ARG A 28 1.60 -7.60 15.95
CA ARG A 28 2.91 -8.24 15.84
C ARG A 28 4.10 -7.30 16.02
N ASN A 29 5.21 -7.85 16.51
CA ASN A 29 6.51 -7.17 16.55
C ASN A 29 7.57 -7.86 15.66
N VAL A 30 7.17 -8.85 14.88
CA VAL A 30 8.05 -9.62 13.99
C VAL A 30 7.56 -9.51 12.55
N PHE A 31 8.42 -9.08 11.64
CA PHE A 31 8.11 -8.83 10.24
C PHE A 31 9.07 -9.62 9.33
N PRO A 32 8.66 -10.78 8.80
CA PRO A 32 9.44 -11.51 7.80
C PRO A 32 9.38 -10.82 6.43
N GLY A 33 10.37 -11.06 5.57
CA GLY A 33 10.36 -10.62 4.18
C GLY A 33 11.72 -10.67 3.52
N ILE A 34 11.78 -10.08 2.33
CA ILE A 34 13.01 -9.90 1.56
C ILE A 34 14.03 -9.14 2.42
N GLY A 35 15.27 -9.63 2.48
CA GLY A 35 16.32 -9.10 3.36
C GLY A 35 16.27 -9.63 4.80
N GLY A 36 15.36 -10.56 5.11
CA GLY A 36 15.29 -11.26 6.39
C GLY A 36 14.16 -10.79 7.30
N LYS A 37 14.25 -11.19 8.57
CA LYS A 37 13.23 -10.93 9.58
C LYS A 37 13.61 -9.74 10.44
N TYR A 38 12.75 -8.74 10.48
CA TYR A 38 12.87 -7.61 11.40
C TYR A 38 12.08 -7.87 12.68
N LYS A 39 12.65 -7.44 13.80
CA LYS A 39 11.97 -7.42 15.09
C LYS A 39 11.95 -6.00 15.62
N THR A 40 10.78 -5.57 16.06
CA THR A 40 10.52 -4.22 16.54
C THR A 40 10.34 -4.21 18.06
N ASN A 41 10.59 -3.06 18.68
CA ASN A 41 10.41 -2.90 20.12
C ASN A 41 8.95 -2.68 20.53
N GLN A 42 8.12 -2.27 19.58
CA GLN A 42 6.69 -2.05 19.74
C GLN A 42 5.92 -3.01 18.84
N VAL A 43 4.70 -3.33 19.24
CA VAL A 43 3.78 -4.09 18.39
C VAL A 43 3.05 -3.15 17.45
N LEU A 44 2.81 -3.59 16.22
CA LEU A 44 1.98 -2.89 15.23
C LEU A 44 0.75 -3.74 14.92
N THR A 45 -0.39 -3.09 14.72
CA THR A 45 -1.56 -3.73 14.08
C THR A 45 -1.30 -3.79 12.58
N THR A 46 -1.46 -4.97 12.00
CA THR A 46 -1.13 -5.24 10.60
C THR A 46 -2.14 -6.16 9.95
N ALA A 47 -2.31 -5.99 8.65
CA ALA A 47 -2.99 -6.97 7.82
C ALA A 47 -1.97 -7.95 7.24
N ILE A 48 -2.32 -9.23 7.23
CA ILE A 48 -1.64 -10.26 6.45
C ILE A 48 -2.62 -10.85 5.45
N ARG A 49 -2.33 -10.70 4.17
CA ARG A 49 -3.05 -11.38 3.09
C ARG A 49 -2.37 -12.72 2.82
N LYS A 50 -3.12 -13.82 2.92
CA LYS A 50 -2.67 -15.19 2.63
C LYS A 50 -3.33 -15.68 1.35
N GLU A 51 -2.53 -16.04 0.36
CA GLU A 51 -3.02 -16.54 -0.93
C GLU A 51 -3.46 -18.00 -0.82
N TYR A 52 -4.60 -18.35 -1.44
CA TYR A 52 -5.07 -19.75 -1.45
C TYR A 52 -4.28 -20.65 -2.40
N ASN A 53 -3.93 -20.14 -3.59
CA ASN A 53 -3.30 -20.92 -4.66
C ASN A 53 -2.21 -20.08 -5.33
N SER A 54 -1.02 -20.11 -4.75
CA SER A 54 0.08 -19.24 -5.16
C SER A 54 1.33 -20.05 -5.50
N PHE A 55 2.13 -19.51 -6.41
CA PHE A 55 3.41 -20.07 -6.77
C PHE A 55 4.49 -19.59 -5.79
N SER A 56 5.58 -20.35 -5.69
CA SER A 56 6.71 -19.99 -4.83
C SER A 56 7.23 -18.59 -5.17
N GLY A 57 7.34 -17.73 -4.15
CA GLY A 57 7.78 -16.34 -4.31
C GLY A 57 6.65 -15.34 -4.57
N ALA A 58 5.39 -15.76 -4.64
CA ALA A 58 4.26 -14.86 -4.83
C ALA A 58 4.16 -13.79 -3.73
N GLY A 59 4.40 -14.16 -2.46
CA GLY A 59 4.41 -13.19 -1.34
C GLY A 59 5.43 -12.06 -1.54
N HIS A 60 6.66 -12.41 -1.94
CA HIS A 60 7.72 -11.44 -2.28
C HIS A 60 7.34 -10.57 -3.49
N ARG A 61 6.73 -11.15 -4.53
CA ARG A 61 6.27 -10.40 -5.70
C ARG A 61 5.18 -9.39 -5.35
N MET A 62 4.16 -9.80 -4.59
CA MET A 62 3.10 -8.90 -4.13
C MET A 62 3.66 -7.75 -3.28
N PHE A 63 4.61 -8.06 -2.38
CA PHE A 63 5.29 -7.03 -1.60
C PHE A 63 6.01 -6.02 -2.50
N LEU A 64 6.78 -6.46 -3.50
CA LEU A 64 7.50 -5.57 -4.41
C LEU A 64 6.54 -4.75 -5.29
N LYS A 65 5.46 -5.36 -5.76
CA LYS A 65 4.39 -4.68 -6.51
C LYS A 65 3.79 -3.55 -5.68
N HIS A 66 3.39 -3.84 -4.45
CA HIS A 66 2.86 -2.85 -3.52
C HIS A 66 3.91 -1.77 -3.19
N LEU A 67 5.17 -2.15 -3.00
CA LEU A 67 6.25 -1.21 -2.74
C LEU A 67 6.40 -0.18 -3.86
N ILE A 68 6.41 -0.63 -5.12
CA ILE A 68 6.45 0.26 -6.29
C ILE A 68 5.27 1.24 -6.25
N ILE A 69 4.06 0.71 -6.11
CA ILE A 69 2.83 1.52 -6.08
C ILE A 69 2.90 2.55 -4.93
N LYS A 70 3.32 2.14 -3.73
CA LYS A 70 3.44 3.02 -2.57
C LYS A 70 4.47 4.13 -2.75
N LYS A 71 5.60 3.84 -3.41
CA LYS A 71 6.61 4.87 -3.71
C LYS A 71 6.15 5.84 -4.79
N MET A 72 5.41 5.35 -5.79
CA MET A 72 4.78 6.24 -6.79
C MET A 72 3.70 7.11 -6.16
N ASP A 73 2.93 6.58 -5.22
CA ASP A 73 1.96 7.34 -4.42
C ASP A 73 2.65 8.49 -3.66
N ASP A 74 3.74 8.19 -2.93
CA ASP A 74 4.52 9.22 -2.25
C ASP A 74 5.12 10.26 -3.21
N TYR A 75 5.57 9.83 -4.40
CA TYR A 75 6.10 10.72 -5.44
C TYR A 75 5.02 11.67 -5.97
N PHE A 76 3.82 11.16 -6.27
CA PHE A 76 2.72 11.96 -6.78
C PHE A 76 2.19 12.96 -5.74
N CYS A 77 2.16 12.59 -4.45
CA CYS A 77 1.88 13.56 -3.38
C CYS A 77 2.94 14.67 -3.33
N ARG A 78 4.24 14.33 -3.45
CA ARG A 78 5.32 15.34 -3.47
C ARG A 78 5.22 16.28 -4.66
N LEU A 79 4.70 15.81 -5.79
CA LEU A 79 4.40 16.64 -6.96
C LEU A 79 3.05 17.37 -6.88
N GLN A 80 2.32 17.24 -5.75
CA GLN A 80 1.00 17.83 -5.55
C GLN A 80 0.00 17.43 -6.65
N LYS A 81 0.10 16.20 -7.17
CA LYS A 81 -0.95 15.64 -8.05
C LYS A 81 -2.25 15.42 -7.29
N TYR A 82 -2.11 15.11 -6.00
CA TYR A 82 -3.14 15.03 -4.98
C TYR A 82 -2.44 15.19 -3.62
N LEU A 83 -3.19 15.52 -2.57
CA LEU A 83 -2.64 15.95 -1.29
C LEU A 83 -2.40 14.77 -0.33
N TYR A 84 -3.26 13.75 -0.34
CA TYR A 84 -3.18 12.65 0.62
C TYR A 84 -2.64 11.35 0.01
N PRO A 85 -1.73 10.64 0.68
CA PRO A 85 -1.28 9.33 0.21
C PRO A 85 -2.41 8.32 0.35
N HIS A 86 -2.72 7.57 -0.71
CA HIS A 86 -3.85 6.65 -0.72
C HIS A 86 -3.46 5.18 -0.69
N ILE A 87 -2.16 4.87 -0.63
CA ILE A 87 -1.66 3.49 -0.58
C ILE A 87 -1.05 3.19 0.78
N THR A 88 -1.40 2.03 1.33
CA THR A 88 -0.88 1.55 2.62
C THR A 88 0.59 1.15 2.50
N ARG A 89 1.30 1.10 3.63
CA ARG A 89 2.71 0.71 3.61
C ARG A 89 2.84 -0.82 3.60
N PRO A 90 3.57 -1.42 2.64
CA PRO A 90 3.96 -2.81 2.73
C PRO A 90 5.06 -2.98 3.79
N LEU A 91 4.87 -3.92 4.70
CA LEU A 91 5.71 -4.12 5.90
C LEU A 91 6.57 -5.38 5.79
N GLY A 92 6.13 -6.36 5.01
CA GLY A 92 6.84 -7.63 4.86
C GLY A 92 6.13 -8.61 3.95
N SER A 93 6.70 -9.81 3.89
CA SER A 93 6.19 -10.91 3.08
C SER A 93 6.67 -12.24 3.61
N VAL A 94 5.95 -13.31 3.31
CA VAL A 94 6.37 -14.69 3.52
C VAL A 94 6.31 -15.38 2.17
N SER A 95 7.38 -16.09 1.82
CA SER A 95 7.45 -16.92 0.62
C SER A 95 8.23 -18.18 0.91
N ASN A 96 7.74 -18.98 1.86
CA ASN A 96 8.42 -20.17 2.36
C ASN A 96 7.56 -21.42 2.12
N GLY A 97 7.99 -22.29 1.22
CA GLY A 97 7.19 -23.46 0.82
C GLY A 97 5.84 -23.04 0.26
N ASP A 98 4.77 -23.60 0.83
CA ASP A 98 3.38 -23.35 0.43
C ASP A 98 2.80 -22.06 1.03
N GLU A 99 3.46 -21.45 2.02
CA GLU A 99 2.98 -20.19 2.61
C GLU A 99 3.46 -19.00 1.78
N GLN A 100 2.50 -18.36 1.10
CA GLN A 100 2.70 -17.09 0.42
C GLN A 100 1.80 -16.04 1.05
N SER A 101 2.43 -14.98 1.56
CA SER A 101 1.71 -13.90 2.21
C SER A 101 2.42 -12.58 2.02
N TYR A 102 1.64 -11.49 2.05
CA TYR A 102 2.17 -10.14 2.14
C TYR A 102 1.56 -9.43 3.34
N LEU A 103 2.39 -8.62 4.00
CA LEU A 103 2.02 -7.87 5.19
C LEU A 103 1.97 -6.39 4.86
N TYR A 104 0.94 -5.71 5.35
CA TYR A 104 0.76 -4.29 5.18
C TYR A 104 0.16 -3.63 6.42
N GLU A 105 0.31 -2.32 6.46
CA GLU A 105 -0.32 -1.45 7.44
C GLU A 105 -1.84 -1.65 7.44
N TRP A 106 -2.39 -1.96 8.62
CA TRP A 106 -3.83 -2.00 8.82
C TRP A 106 -4.39 -0.57 8.89
N ILE A 107 -5.58 -0.36 8.32
CA ILE A 107 -6.27 0.93 8.32
C ILE A 107 -7.64 0.72 8.96
N ASP A 108 -7.91 1.45 10.02
CA ASP A 108 -9.22 1.44 10.67
C ASP A 108 -10.22 2.24 9.83
N GLY A 109 -11.37 1.65 9.54
CA GLY A 109 -12.41 2.32 8.78
C GLY A 109 -13.45 1.37 8.24
N ARG A 110 -14.34 1.91 7.41
CA ARG A 110 -15.33 1.11 6.69
C ARG A 110 -14.72 0.63 5.39
N ASP A 111 -14.60 -0.68 5.23
CA ASP A 111 -14.35 -1.30 3.93
C ASP A 111 -15.66 -1.35 3.14
N GLY A 112 -15.65 -0.72 1.97
CA GLY A 112 -16.79 -0.69 1.07
C GLY A 112 -17.89 0.33 1.41
N PHE A 113 -18.35 1.03 0.37
CA PHE A 113 -19.44 1.99 0.40
C PHE A 113 -20.17 1.98 -0.96
N PRO A 114 -21.45 2.38 -1.04
CA PRO A 114 -22.15 2.47 -2.31
C PRO A 114 -21.53 3.54 -3.21
N TRP A 115 -21.28 3.28 -4.49
CA TRP A 115 -20.89 4.31 -5.45
C TRP A 115 -22.06 5.24 -5.84
N GLU A 116 -23.28 4.80 -5.56
CA GLU A 116 -24.51 5.53 -5.87
C GLU A 116 -25.62 5.26 -4.84
N TYR A 117 -26.49 6.25 -4.66
CA TYR A 117 -27.73 6.16 -3.91
C TYR A 117 -28.93 6.49 -4.80
N VAL A 118 -30.07 5.84 -4.55
CA VAL A 118 -31.36 6.26 -5.12
C VAL A 118 -32.04 7.20 -4.14
N ASN A 119 -32.29 8.45 -4.52
CA ASN A 119 -32.93 9.43 -3.67
C ASN A 119 -34.46 9.30 -3.65
N LEU A 120 -35.11 10.12 -2.81
CA LEU A 120 -36.57 10.09 -2.62
C LEU A 120 -37.38 10.36 -3.89
N SER A 121 -36.77 10.99 -4.91
CA SER A 121 -37.40 11.24 -6.21
C SER A 121 -37.18 10.11 -7.21
N GLY A 122 -36.48 9.03 -6.81
CA GLY A 122 -36.09 7.93 -7.69
C GLY A 122 -34.88 8.24 -8.57
N ASN A 123 -34.20 9.36 -8.37
CA ASN A 123 -32.99 9.72 -9.12
C ASN A 123 -31.74 9.10 -8.49
N ILE A 124 -30.71 8.91 -9.30
CA ILE A 124 -29.41 8.36 -8.86
C ILE A 124 -28.47 9.50 -8.50
N ASP A 125 -28.09 9.57 -7.22
CA ASP A 125 -27.04 10.45 -6.72
C ASP A 125 -25.73 9.66 -6.61
N ARG A 126 -24.67 10.14 -7.25
CA ARG A 126 -23.36 9.48 -7.26
C ARG A 126 -22.49 9.97 -6.11
N ILE A 127 -21.77 9.05 -5.48
CA ILE A 127 -20.73 9.40 -4.51
C ILE A 127 -19.48 9.88 -5.24
N ILE A 128 -18.95 11.00 -4.79
CA ILE A 128 -17.65 11.55 -5.16
C ILE A 128 -16.68 11.24 -4.03
N LEU A 129 -15.62 10.50 -4.34
CA LEU A 129 -14.51 10.26 -3.43
C LEU A 129 -13.40 11.27 -3.72
N ALA A 130 -13.07 12.11 -2.74
CA ALA A 130 -12.07 13.16 -2.91
C ALA A 130 -10.73 12.60 -3.42
N GLU A 131 -10.11 13.28 -4.40
CA GLU A 131 -8.82 12.92 -5.03
C GLU A 131 -8.79 11.60 -5.81
N PHE A 132 -9.89 10.85 -5.88
CA PHE A 132 -9.89 9.51 -6.51
C PHE A 132 -9.56 9.55 -8.00
N ASN A 133 -10.09 10.54 -8.73
CA ASN A 133 -9.83 10.67 -10.16
C ASN A 133 -8.39 11.10 -10.43
N GLU A 134 -7.89 12.09 -9.69
CA GLU A 134 -6.51 12.58 -9.75
C GLU A 134 -5.53 11.43 -9.45
N PHE A 135 -5.82 10.64 -8.42
CA PHE A 135 -5.09 9.44 -8.07
C PHE A 135 -5.06 8.41 -9.21
N ILE A 136 -6.21 8.02 -9.76
CA ILE A 136 -6.27 7.05 -10.87
C ILE A 136 -5.50 7.58 -12.08
N MET A 137 -5.71 8.84 -12.45
CA MET A 137 -5.07 9.45 -13.61
C MET A 137 -3.54 9.49 -13.46
N ALA A 138 -3.03 9.83 -12.28
CA ALA A 138 -1.58 9.85 -12.03
C ALA A 138 -0.93 8.47 -12.26
N PHE A 139 -1.59 7.40 -11.81
CA PHE A 139 -1.10 6.03 -12.00
C PHE A 139 -1.30 5.52 -13.44
N ASP A 140 -2.38 5.91 -14.11
CA ASP A 140 -2.64 5.49 -15.48
C ASP A 140 -1.56 5.99 -16.46
N VAL A 141 -1.08 7.22 -16.24
CA VAL A 141 0.02 7.83 -16.99
C VAL A 141 1.29 6.99 -16.94
N ILE A 142 1.56 6.28 -15.85
CA ILE A 142 2.75 5.44 -15.68
C ILE A 142 2.51 3.95 -15.95
N GLY A 143 1.30 3.59 -16.39
CA GLY A 143 0.96 2.21 -16.76
C GLY A 143 0.46 1.33 -15.61
N ILE A 144 0.01 1.92 -14.51
CA ILE A 144 -0.57 1.19 -13.38
C ILE A 144 -2.07 1.46 -13.34
N LYS A 145 -2.87 0.39 -13.49
CA LYS A 145 -4.34 0.51 -13.58
C LYS A 145 -5.01 0.47 -12.21
N MET A 146 -4.92 1.58 -11.47
CA MET A 146 -5.48 1.67 -10.11
C MET A 146 -7.01 1.76 -10.07
N GLY A 147 -7.64 2.24 -11.14
CA GLY A 147 -9.10 2.33 -11.29
C GLY A 147 -9.72 1.09 -11.96
N CYS A 148 -9.18 -0.10 -11.74
CA CYS A 148 -9.73 -1.31 -12.36
C CYS A 148 -11.08 -1.67 -11.73
N ASP A 149 -12.19 -1.41 -12.44
CA ASP A 149 -13.56 -1.56 -11.93
C ASP A 149 -13.81 -2.89 -11.21
N LYS A 150 -13.26 -4.00 -11.72
CA LYS A 150 -13.44 -5.33 -11.13
C LYS A 150 -12.76 -5.53 -9.77
N ASP A 151 -11.80 -4.67 -9.44
CA ASP A 151 -11.07 -4.71 -8.18
C ASP A 151 -11.61 -3.66 -7.19
N ILE A 152 -12.14 -2.54 -7.70
CA ILE A 152 -12.66 -1.43 -6.88
C ILE A 152 -14.19 -1.48 -6.68
N THR A 153 -14.89 -2.37 -7.37
CA THR A 153 -16.34 -2.56 -7.27
C THR A 153 -16.69 -4.04 -7.08
N ASN A 154 -17.84 -4.31 -6.44
CA ASN A 154 -18.34 -5.67 -6.30
C ASN A 154 -18.68 -6.31 -7.65
N ALA A 155 -18.36 -7.60 -7.78
CA ALA A 155 -18.55 -8.34 -9.02
C ALA A 155 -20.02 -8.52 -9.43
N ASP A 156 -20.97 -8.35 -8.50
CA ASP A 156 -22.39 -8.63 -8.74
C ASP A 156 -23.08 -7.55 -9.56
N ASP A 157 -22.95 -6.27 -9.17
CA ASP A 157 -23.63 -5.15 -9.82
C ASP A 157 -22.78 -3.86 -9.92
N GLY A 158 -21.53 -3.89 -9.44
CA GLY A 158 -20.62 -2.75 -9.48
C GLY A 158 -21.02 -1.57 -8.59
N ARG A 159 -22.08 -1.69 -7.79
CA ARG A 159 -22.61 -0.58 -6.98
C ARG A 159 -21.90 -0.38 -5.66
N MET A 160 -21.24 -1.40 -5.15
CA MET A 160 -20.51 -1.32 -3.89
C MET A 160 -19.02 -1.22 -4.18
N SER A 161 -18.33 -0.29 -3.53
CA SER A 161 -16.88 -0.28 -3.53
C SER A 161 -16.33 -1.48 -2.79
N GLN A 162 -15.15 -1.93 -3.23
CA GLN A 162 -14.38 -3.01 -2.61
C GLN A 162 -12.93 -2.60 -2.55
N ASN A 163 -12.17 -3.11 -1.58
CA ASN A 163 -10.73 -2.84 -1.43
C ASN A 163 -10.41 -1.33 -1.26
N ILE A 164 -11.38 -0.54 -0.81
CA ILE A 164 -11.23 0.87 -0.44
C ILE A 164 -11.78 1.02 0.97
N VAL A 165 -10.88 1.34 1.91
CA VAL A 165 -11.26 1.65 3.29
C VAL A 165 -11.41 3.15 3.42
N HIS A 166 -12.54 3.59 3.98
CA HIS A 166 -12.78 4.99 4.32
C HIS A 166 -12.84 5.14 5.84
N GLU A 167 -11.88 5.90 6.41
CA GLU A 167 -11.65 5.99 7.86
C GLU A 167 -12.77 6.80 8.56
N LEU A 168 -13.31 7.81 7.90
CA LEU A 168 -14.34 8.72 8.43
C LEU A 168 -15.63 8.67 7.61
N TYR A 169 -16.15 7.47 7.36
CA TYR A 169 -17.30 7.29 6.49
C TYR A 169 -18.62 7.68 7.19
N TYR A 170 -19.38 8.56 6.55
CA TYR A 170 -20.75 8.90 6.96
C TYR A 170 -21.75 8.41 5.90
N PRO A 171 -22.72 7.55 6.27
CA PRO A 171 -23.73 7.08 5.33
C PRO A 171 -24.49 8.24 4.66
N TYR A 172 -24.80 8.10 3.37
CA TYR A 172 -25.54 9.08 2.55
C TYR A 172 -24.82 10.41 2.29
N ASP A 173 -23.58 10.56 2.73
CA ASP A 173 -22.74 11.66 2.26
C ASP A 173 -22.33 11.38 0.81
N LEU A 174 -22.64 12.33 -0.07
CA LEU A 174 -22.28 12.25 -1.49
C LEU A 174 -20.84 12.68 -1.75
N ASN A 175 -20.18 13.36 -0.80
CA ASN A 175 -18.82 13.87 -0.96
C ASN A 175 -17.91 13.29 0.13
N LEU A 176 -17.40 12.10 -0.13
CA LEU A 176 -16.47 11.43 0.77
C LEU A 176 -15.11 12.15 0.78
N ASN A 177 -14.54 12.30 1.98
CA ASN A 177 -13.35 13.11 2.21
C ASN A 177 -12.04 12.35 1.86
N LEU A 178 -10.89 12.97 2.13
CA LEU A 178 -9.55 12.51 1.77
C LEU A 178 -9.05 11.30 2.58
N ARG A 179 -9.75 10.90 3.65
CA ARG A 179 -9.34 9.84 4.57
C ARG A 179 -9.78 8.46 4.06
N TRP A 180 -9.25 8.09 2.90
CA TRP A 180 -9.44 6.77 2.32
C TRP A 180 -8.13 6.15 1.86
N LYS A 181 -8.09 4.81 1.85
CA LYS A 181 -6.93 4.02 1.41
C LYS A 181 -7.39 2.92 0.48
N ARG A 182 -6.66 2.74 -0.61
CA ARG A 182 -6.70 1.55 -1.43
C ARG A 182 -5.92 0.44 -0.73
N ILE A 183 -6.58 -0.69 -0.49
CA ILE A 183 -6.01 -1.84 0.19
C ILE A 183 -6.09 -3.09 -0.69
N ASP A 184 -5.48 -4.16 -0.22
CA ASP A 184 -5.77 -5.53 -0.65
C ASP A 184 -5.82 -5.82 -2.16
N PHE A 185 -4.77 -5.44 -2.89
CA PHE A 185 -4.64 -5.82 -4.31
C PHE A 185 -3.70 -7.02 -4.49
N GLY A 186 -4.26 -8.11 -5.02
CA GLY A 186 -3.53 -9.34 -5.34
C GLY A 186 -2.60 -9.21 -6.55
N ASP A 187 -1.89 -10.30 -6.86
CA ASP A 187 -1.00 -10.35 -8.02
C ASP A 187 -1.77 -10.09 -9.33
N ARG A 188 -3.03 -10.54 -9.43
CA ARG A 188 -3.91 -10.40 -10.60
C ARG A 188 -4.83 -9.18 -10.58
N SER A 189 -5.07 -8.59 -9.40
CA SER A 189 -5.97 -7.45 -9.20
C SER A 189 -5.59 -6.20 -10.01
N ILE A 190 -4.32 -5.79 -9.92
CA ILE A 190 -3.83 -4.54 -10.53
C ILE A 190 -2.88 -4.86 -11.68
N GLY A 191 -3.25 -4.45 -12.89
CA GLY A 191 -2.37 -4.51 -14.06
C GLY A 191 -1.26 -3.47 -14.00
N ILE A 192 -0.02 -3.89 -14.25
CA ILE A 192 1.14 -3.01 -14.41
C ILE A 192 1.76 -3.28 -15.79
N ASP A 193 1.79 -2.25 -16.63
CA ASP A 193 2.60 -2.19 -17.82
C ASP A 193 4.04 -1.84 -17.41
N TYR A 194 4.86 -2.88 -17.21
CA TYR A 194 6.24 -2.70 -16.77
C TYR A 194 7.13 -2.00 -17.80
N GLU A 195 6.79 -2.05 -19.10
CA GLU A 195 7.54 -1.33 -20.13
C GLU A 195 7.27 0.17 -20.02
N LYS A 196 6.00 0.56 -19.88
CA LYS A 196 5.61 1.95 -19.67
C LYS A 196 6.13 2.50 -18.35
N LEU A 197 6.08 1.71 -17.28
CA LEU A 197 6.65 2.08 -15.98
C LEU A 197 8.17 2.26 -16.08
N ALA A 198 8.90 1.32 -16.68
CA ALA A 198 10.34 1.41 -16.83
C ALA A 198 10.75 2.65 -17.65
N LYS A 199 10.02 2.95 -18.72
CA LYS A 199 10.21 4.17 -19.51
C LYS A 199 10.01 5.42 -18.66
N PHE A 200 8.92 5.49 -17.90
CA PHE A 200 8.65 6.62 -17.00
C PHE A 200 9.77 6.81 -15.97
N LEU A 201 10.23 5.73 -15.32
CA LEU A 201 11.31 5.79 -14.34
C LEU A 201 12.62 6.32 -14.94
N ASN A 202 12.88 6.01 -16.22
CA ASN A 202 14.03 6.54 -16.94
C ASN A 202 13.86 8.03 -17.27
N ASP A 203 12.72 8.39 -17.86
CA ASP A 203 12.43 9.75 -18.32
C ASP A 203 12.38 10.76 -17.15
N GLU A 204 11.84 10.34 -16.00
CA GLU A 204 11.72 11.17 -14.78
C GLU A 204 12.83 10.91 -13.75
N SER A 205 13.92 10.23 -14.14
CA SER A 205 14.95 9.73 -13.22
C SER A 205 15.51 10.80 -12.27
N ARG A 206 15.73 12.04 -12.75
CA ARG A 206 16.23 13.13 -11.91
C ARG A 206 15.21 13.55 -10.83
N HIS A 207 13.97 13.83 -11.23
CA HIS A 207 12.93 14.24 -10.29
C HIS A 207 12.59 13.12 -9.29
N LEU A 208 12.60 11.87 -9.73
CA LEU A 208 12.42 10.71 -8.84
C LEU A 208 13.55 10.58 -7.83
N GLN A 209 14.80 10.82 -8.23
CA GLN A 209 15.94 10.78 -7.30
C GLN A 209 15.89 11.92 -6.28
N GLU A 210 15.48 13.12 -6.68
CA GLU A 210 15.27 14.26 -5.77
C GLU A 210 14.12 13.99 -4.81
N ALA A 211 13.00 13.47 -5.32
CA ALA A 211 11.80 13.24 -4.54
C ALA A 211 11.84 11.97 -3.68
N LEU A 212 12.59 10.92 -4.05
CA LEU A 212 12.59 9.65 -3.29
C LEU A 212 13.96 9.31 -2.69
N THR A 213 15.03 10.03 -3.03
CA THR A 213 16.45 9.66 -2.88
C THR A 213 16.94 8.66 -3.92
N VAL A 214 18.25 8.72 -4.21
CA VAL A 214 18.95 7.83 -5.16
C VAL A 214 18.75 6.35 -4.82
N ARG A 215 18.77 5.99 -3.53
CA ARG A 215 18.62 4.60 -3.10
C ARG A 215 17.20 4.07 -3.32
N ARG A 216 16.16 4.88 -3.08
CA ARG A 216 14.77 4.48 -3.35
C ARG A 216 14.47 4.41 -4.84
N PHE A 217 15.04 5.34 -5.63
CA PHE A 217 14.97 5.24 -7.09
C PHE A 217 15.63 3.95 -7.60
N SER A 218 16.83 3.61 -7.09
CA SER A 218 17.51 2.35 -7.44
C SER A 218 16.66 1.12 -7.08
N LEU A 219 15.97 1.15 -5.94
CA LEU A 219 15.05 0.10 -5.52
C LEU A 219 13.88 -0.05 -6.49
N LEU A 220 13.32 1.05 -6.99
CA LEU A 220 12.23 1.01 -7.97
C LEU A 220 12.66 0.37 -9.28
N ILE A 221 13.83 0.75 -9.80
CA ILE A 221 14.37 0.19 -11.04
C ILE A 221 14.54 -1.32 -10.93
N ILE A 222 15.21 -1.79 -9.87
CA ILE A 222 15.52 -3.21 -9.71
C ILE A 222 14.29 -4.05 -9.36
N ALA A 223 13.34 -3.50 -8.59
CA ALA A 223 12.06 -4.14 -8.33
C ALA A 223 11.21 -4.26 -9.61
N CYS A 224 11.16 -3.20 -10.42
CA CYS A 224 10.48 -3.22 -11.72
C CYS A 224 11.08 -4.29 -12.64
N GLN A 225 12.42 -4.35 -12.74
CA GLN A 225 13.13 -5.36 -13.52
C GLN A 225 12.87 -6.79 -13.00
N TYR A 226 12.88 -6.99 -11.68
CA TYR A 226 12.56 -8.28 -11.06
C TYR A 226 11.14 -8.74 -11.42
N LEU A 227 10.17 -7.84 -11.33
CA LEU A 227 8.77 -8.18 -11.58
C LEU A 227 8.49 -8.46 -13.06
N SER A 228 9.04 -7.64 -13.97
CA SER A 228 8.87 -7.78 -15.42
C SER A 228 9.52 -9.04 -16.00
N SER A 229 10.65 -9.46 -15.43
CA SER A 229 11.40 -10.65 -15.86
C SER A 229 10.97 -11.94 -15.17
N PHE A 230 9.88 -11.92 -14.39
CA PHE A 230 9.45 -13.05 -13.56
C PHE A 230 10.56 -13.59 -12.65
N GLY A 231 11.33 -12.67 -12.04
CA GLY A 231 12.43 -12.99 -11.13
C GLY A 231 13.74 -13.38 -11.81
N LYS A 232 13.83 -13.33 -13.14
CA LYS A 232 15.03 -13.66 -13.92
C LYS A 232 15.99 -12.47 -14.01
N ILE A 233 16.51 -12.04 -12.87
CA ILE A 233 17.60 -11.04 -12.76
C ILE A 233 18.90 -11.72 -12.31
N SER A 234 20.03 -11.02 -12.47
CA SER A 234 21.34 -11.56 -12.07
C SER A 234 21.44 -11.76 -10.56
N GLU A 235 22.29 -12.68 -10.07
CA GLU A 235 22.50 -12.88 -8.63
C GLU A 235 23.01 -11.61 -7.93
N LYS A 236 23.83 -10.82 -8.63
CA LYS A 236 24.27 -9.50 -8.15
C LYS A 236 23.06 -8.58 -7.93
N ASP A 237 22.14 -8.56 -8.88
CA ASP A 237 20.93 -7.74 -8.78
C ASP A 237 19.97 -8.27 -7.72
N LYS A 238 19.86 -9.59 -7.52
CA LYS A 238 19.10 -10.16 -6.40
C LYS A 238 19.65 -9.69 -5.06
N GLY A 239 20.97 -9.79 -4.86
CA GLY A 239 21.61 -9.30 -3.64
C GLY A 239 21.37 -7.79 -3.44
N LYS A 240 21.39 -7.01 -4.53
CA LYS A 240 21.10 -5.57 -4.45
C LYS A 240 19.62 -5.27 -4.12
N LEU A 241 18.70 -6.03 -4.70
CA LEU A 241 17.27 -5.95 -4.42
C LEU A 241 17.01 -6.28 -2.94
N GLU A 242 17.66 -7.31 -2.41
CA GLU A 242 17.58 -7.69 -1.00
C GLU A 242 18.06 -6.58 -0.07
N GLU A 243 19.26 -6.04 -0.31
CA GLU A 243 19.84 -4.92 0.47
C GLU A 243 18.89 -3.72 0.50
N LEU A 244 18.48 -3.24 -0.68
CA LEU A 244 17.64 -2.04 -0.81
C LEU A 244 16.24 -2.24 -0.23
N THR A 245 15.68 -3.44 -0.38
CA THR A 245 14.38 -3.79 0.21
C THR A 245 14.46 -3.86 1.73
N SER A 246 15.55 -4.40 2.27
CA SER A 246 15.79 -4.46 3.71
C SER A 246 15.77 -3.05 4.33
N GLU A 247 16.53 -2.12 3.74
CA GLU A 247 16.56 -0.71 4.15
C GLU A 247 15.20 0.00 4.00
N TYR A 248 14.42 -0.37 2.99
CA TYR A 248 13.05 0.12 2.85
C TYR A 248 12.16 -0.32 4.01
N ARG A 249 12.19 -1.61 4.32
CA ARG A 249 11.37 -2.19 5.38
C ARG A 249 11.75 -1.63 6.74
N GLU A 250 13.04 -1.49 7.01
CA GLU A 250 13.51 -0.87 8.26
C GLU A 250 13.03 0.57 8.42
N SER A 251 13.15 1.39 7.37
CA SER A 251 12.67 2.78 7.37
C SER A 251 11.15 2.86 7.55
N THR A 252 10.41 1.96 6.89
CA THR A 252 8.95 1.89 6.96
C THR A 252 8.46 1.49 8.35
N LEU A 253 9.09 0.49 8.97
CA LEU A 253 8.76 0.05 10.33
C LEU A 253 9.10 1.14 11.37
N ARG A 254 10.23 1.85 11.20
CA ARG A 254 10.56 3.00 12.06
C ARG A 254 9.50 4.09 11.97
N HIS A 255 9.04 4.41 10.76
CA HIS A 255 7.98 5.39 10.54
C HIS A 255 6.66 4.96 11.21
N ALA A 256 6.23 3.72 11.02
CA ALA A 256 5.01 3.19 11.64
C ALA A 256 5.09 3.23 13.19
N MET A 257 6.24 2.91 13.77
CA MET A 257 6.44 3.03 15.22
C MET A 257 6.40 4.49 15.70
N ALA A 258 6.95 5.43 14.94
CA ALA A 258 6.91 6.84 15.30
C ALA A 258 5.46 7.39 15.37
N GLN A 259 4.57 6.91 14.49
CA GLN A 259 3.15 7.28 14.50
C GLN A 259 2.42 6.78 15.75
N ILE A 260 2.80 5.61 16.30
CA ILE A 260 2.23 5.08 17.55
C ILE A 260 2.64 5.92 18.77
N ILE A 261 3.86 6.46 18.76
CA ILE A 261 4.37 7.28 19.88
C ILE A 261 3.71 8.67 19.88
N ASN A 262 3.20 9.13 18.74
CA ASN A 262 2.66 10.47 18.57
C ASN A 262 1.17 10.51 18.13
N PRO A 263 0.23 9.85 18.84
CA PRO A 263 -1.18 9.78 18.42
C PRO A 263 -1.97 11.06 18.79
N ARG A 264 -1.35 12.06 19.43
CA ARG A 264 -2.00 13.27 19.95
C ARG A 264 -1.22 14.54 19.58
N ASN A 265 -1.49 15.07 18.40
CA ASN A 265 -1.37 16.52 18.10
C ASN A 265 -2.49 17.04 17.16
N ASP A 266 -3.52 16.23 16.84
CA ASP A 266 -4.60 16.61 15.91
C ASP A 266 -5.87 17.18 16.60
N HIS A 267 -5.79 17.59 17.86
CA HIS A 267 -6.89 18.27 18.55
C HIS A 267 -6.40 19.56 19.21
N HIS A 268 -6.84 20.69 18.63
CA HIS A 268 -6.46 22.10 18.91
C HIS A 268 -5.06 22.45 18.35
N ASP A 269 -4.84 23.30 17.35
CA ASP A 269 -5.51 24.53 16.94
C ASP A 269 -5.29 24.81 15.44
N ILE A 270 -6.31 25.31 14.73
CA ILE A 270 -6.10 25.99 13.43
C ILE A 270 -5.54 27.38 13.76
N HIS A 271 -4.22 27.50 13.72
CA HIS A 271 -3.57 28.75 13.35
C HIS A 271 -2.57 28.45 12.23
N ILE A 272 -2.93 28.88 11.03
CA ILE A 272 -2.00 28.99 9.91
C ILE A 272 -0.99 30.07 10.29
N SER A 273 0.24 29.66 10.60
CA SER A 273 1.41 30.51 10.39
C SER A 273 2.62 29.61 10.11
N ASP A 274 3.13 29.76 8.90
CA ASP A 274 4.52 29.57 8.47
C ASP A 274 5.42 28.73 9.39
N THR A 275 5.80 27.55 8.92
CA THR A 275 7.20 27.20 8.67
C THR A 275 7.31 25.80 8.10
N CYS A 276 7.60 25.73 6.80
CA CYS A 276 8.31 24.60 6.21
C CYS A 276 9.70 24.54 6.84
N GLU A 277 9.98 23.52 7.63
CA GLU A 277 11.35 23.03 7.80
C GLU A 277 11.37 21.64 8.50
N TYR A 278 12.09 20.71 7.87
CA TYR A 278 12.71 19.48 8.40
C TYR A 278 12.07 18.08 8.22
N LEU A 279 12.88 17.26 7.51
CA LEU A 279 13.09 15.79 7.46
C LEU A 279 12.34 14.96 6.39
#